data_AF-A0A4Q3RTC3-F1
#
_entry.id   AF-A0A4Q3RTC3-F1
#
_cell.length_a   1.000
_cell.length_b   1.000
_cell.length_c   1.000
_cell.angle_alpha   90.00
_cell.angle_beta   90.00
_cell.angle_gamma   90.00
#
_symmetry.space_group_name_H-M   'P 1'
#
loop_
_entity.id
_entity.type
_entity.pdbx_description
1 polymer ?
#
loop_
_entity_poly.entity_id
_entity_poly.type
_entity_poly.pdbx_seq_one_letter_code
_entity_poly.pdbx_strand_id
1 'polypeptide(L)'
;MKYCFFLLIAAVVVSGCSEHEKQFHRPRDPWAFRSVLDKQPRMLTLALDTSCYAAYDLANCKLVKVWKGGVTLEGAAYTDKKNVQPESWGTPYATDIQNKWTVTLNDKPDSFTIVNKGYRFENNQVVLHHAIILSSQD
;
A
#
# COMPACT_ATOMS: atom_id res chain seq x y z
N MET A 1 4.30 -59.26 11.30
CA MET A 1 3.00 -58.56 11.14
C MET A 1 2.69 -57.55 12.28
N LYS A 2 3.69 -56.97 12.95
CA LYS A 2 3.50 -55.93 14.00
C LYS A 2 4.08 -54.56 13.59
N TYR A 3 5.13 -54.54 12.77
CA TYR A 3 5.78 -53.31 12.31
C TYR A 3 5.03 -52.59 11.18
N CYS A 4 4.13 -53.27 10.47
CA CYS A 4 3.35 -52.66 9.40
C CYS A 4 2.25 -51.71 9.92
N PHE A 5 1.78 -51.93 11.15
CA PHE A 5 0.76 -51.07 11.78
C PHE A 5 1.38 -49.79 12.36
N PHE A 6 2.64 -49.83 12.77
CA PHE A 6 3.35 -48.67 13.35
C PHE A 6 3.77 -47.65 12.26
N LEU A 7 4.10 -48.12 11.06
CA LEU A 7 4.43 -47.24 9.92
C LEU A 7 3.22 -46.45 9.39
N LEU A 8 2.00 -46.97 9.57
CA LEU A 8 0.78 -46.31 9.07
C LEU A 8 0.35 -45.14 9.97
N ILE A 9 0.68 -45.18 11.26
CA ILE A 9 0.36 -44.10 12.22
C ILE A 9 1.34 -42.92 12.07
N ALA A 10 2.61 -43.18 11.75
CA ALA A 10 3.61 -42.12 11.54
C ALA A 10 3.33 -41.26 10.29
N ALA A 11 2.68 -41.81 9.27
CA ALA A 11 2.36 -41.09 8.03
C ALA A 11 1.19 -40.09 8.18
N VAL A 12 0.31 -40.26 9.17
CA VAL A 12 -0.88 -39.41 9.37
C VAL A 12 -0.56 -38.10 10.11
N VAL A 13 0.60 -38.01 10.78
CA VAL A 13 0.94 -36.85 11.63
C VAL A 13 1.56 -35.68 10.85
N VAL A 14 1.92 -35.86 9.56
CA VAL A 14 2.65 -34.83 8.78
C VAL A 14 1.73 -33.92 7.95
N SER A 15 0.41 -34.17 7.90
CA SER A 15 -0.52 -33.42 7.03
C SER A 15 -1.29 -32.27 7.72
N GLY A 16 -0.69 -31.61 8.71
CA GLY A 16 -1.41 -30.66 9.58
C GLY A 16 -1.29 -29.16 9.28
N CYS A 17 -0.40 -28.70 8.40
CA CYS A 17 -0.23 -27.28 8.10
C CYS A 17 -0.57 -26.99 6.63
N SER A 18 -1.87 -26.84 6.34
CA SER A 18 -2.29 -26.08 5.17
C SER A 18 -2.12 -24.59 5.52
N GLU A 19 -1.23 -23.87 4.84
CA GLU A 19 -1.23 -22.41 4.89
C GLU A 19 -2.59 -21.92 4.36
N HIS A 20 -3.46 -21.47 5.27
CA HIS A 20 -4.71 -20.85 4.87
C HIS A 20 -4.37 -19.45 4.37
N GLU A 21 -4.44 -19.23 3.06
CA GLU A 21 -4.27 -17.88 2.51
C GLU A 21 -5.23 -16.92 3.22
N LYS A 22 -4.68 -15.86 3.83
CA LYS A 22 -5.50 -14.82 4.45
C LYS A 22 -6.31 -14.13 3.35
N GLN A 23 -7.60 -14.39 3.30
CA GLN A 23 -8.51 -13.67 2.43
C GLN A 23 -8.76 -12.28 3.00
N PHE A 24 -8.33 -11.25 2.28
CA PHE A 24 -8.60 -9.85 2.60
C PHE A 24 -9.82 -9.38 1.81
N HIS A 25 -10.89 -8.99 2.50
CA HIS A 25 -12.04 -8.38 1.85
C HIS A 25 -11.77 -6.90 1.60
N ARG A 26 -11.63 -6.50 0.34
CA ARG A 26 -11.37 -5.11 -0.04
C ARG A 26 -12.70 -4.38 -0.29
N PRO A 27 -12.84 -3.11 0.11
CA PRO A 27 -14.09 -2.36 -0.07
C PRO A 27 -14.48 -2.09 -1.52
N ARG A 28 -13.53 -2.18 -2.45
CA ARG A 28 -13.74 -1.93 -3.88
C ARG A 28 -12.70 -2.62 -4.73
N ASP A 29 -12.98 -2.70 -6.02
CA ASP A 29 -12.04 -3.10 -7.07
C ASP A 29 -11.98 -2.02 -8.17
N PRO A 30 -10.79 -1.53 -8.60
CA PRO A 30 -9.46 -1.79 -8.05
C PRO A 30 -9.27 -1.19 -6.66
N TRP A 31 -8.73 -1.97 -5.72
CA TRP A 31 -8.49 -1.49 -4.35
C TRP A 31 -7.26 -0.58 -4.23
N ALA A 32 -6.37 -0.55 -5.23
CA ALA A 32 -5.31 0.45 -5.34
C ALA A 32 -5.45 1.21 -6.68
N PHE A 33 -5.48 2.53 -6.63
CA PHE A 33 -5.74 3.34 -7.83
C PHE A 33 -5.17 4.75 -7.70
N ARG A 34 -4.88 5.37 -8.85
CA ARG A 34 -4.31 6.72 -8.92
C ARG A 34 -5.38 7.77 -9.15
N SER A 35 -5.24 8.92 -8.50
CA SER A 35 -6.19 10.04 -8.65
C SER A 35 -5.54 11.38 -8.29
N VAL A 36 -6.32 12.45 -8.47
CA VAL A 36 -6.06 13.77 -7.90
C VAL A 36 -6.84 13.89 -6.58
N LEU A 37 -6.52 13.02 -5.62
CA LEU A 37 -7.25 12.90 -4.34
C LEU A 37 -7.13 14.20 -3.53
N ASP A 38 -8.24 14.73 -3.02
CA ASP A 38 -8.27 15.91 -2.15
C ASP A 38 -7.49 17.11 -2.78
N LYS A 39 -7.59 17.27 -4.11
CA LYS A 39 -6.87 18.27 -4.93
C LYS A 39 -5.35 18.08 -4.99
N GLN A 40 -4.81 16.97 -4.50
CA GLN A 40 -3.40 16.62 -4.59
C GLN A 40 -3.18 15.66 -5.78
N PRO A 41 -2.36 16.02 -6.78
CA PRO A 41 -2.12 15.14 -7.92
C PRO A 41 -1.18 13.99 -7.56
N ARG A 42 -1.18 12.94 -8.39
CA ARG A 42 -0.28 11.78 -8.28
C ARG A 42 -0.44 10.99 -6.96
N MET A 43 -1.62 11.03 -6.36
CA MET A 43 -1.92 10.21 -5.20
C MET A 43 -2.23 8.77 -5.62
N LEU A 44 -1.71 7.81 -4.86
CA LEU A 44 -2.14 6.43 -4.85
C LEU A 44 -3.05 6.22 -3.65
N THR A 45 -4.32 5.95 -3.89
CA THR A 45 -5.26 5.52 -2.86
C THR A 45 -5.21 4.01 -2.71
N LEU A 46 -5.13 3.54 -1.47
CA LEU A 46 -5.18 2.14 -1.06
C LEU A 46 -6.43 1.92 -0.20
N ALA A 47 -7.45 1.27 -0.75
CA ALA A 47 -8.66 0.84 -0.06
C ALA A 47 -8.42 -0.53 0.60
N LEU A 48 -7.71 -0.54 1.73
CA LEU A 48 -7.29 -1.79 2.38
C LEU A 48 -8.44 -2.49 3.12
N ASP A 49 -9.29 -1.70 3.78
CA ASP A 49 -10.51 -2.12 4.48
C ASP A 49 -11.47 -0.92 4.58
N THR A 50 -12.76 -1.14 4.87
CA THR A 50 -13.72 -0.03 5.09
C THR A 50 -13.32 0.85 6.27
N SER A 51 -12.59 0.27 7.22
CA SER A 51 -11.97 0.95 8.35
C SER A 51 -10.54 1.38 8.08
N CYS A 52 -9.96 1.13 6.90
CA CYS A 52 -8.58 1.50 6.60
C CYS A 52 -8.37 1.83 5.12
N TYR A 53 -8.42 3.12 4.82
CA TYR A 53 -7.92 3.69 3.58
C TYR A 53 -6.61 4.43 3.85
N ALA A 54 -5.72 4.40 2.87
CA ALA A 54 -4.47 5.15 2.89
C ALA A 54 -4.23 5.90 1.58
N ALA A 55 -3.60 7.06 1.67
CA ALA A 55 -3.19 7.86 0.51
C ALA A 55 -1.68 8.03 0.55
N TYR A 56 -1.03 7.63 -0.53
CA TYR A 56 0.41 7.71 -0.72
C TYR A 56 0.75 8.66 -1.86
N ASP A 57 1.63 9.61 -1.60
CA ASP A 57 2.12 10.55 -2.59
C ASP A 57 3.22 9.88 -3.42
N LEU A 58 2.91 9.58 -4.68
CA LEU A 58 3.85 8.95 -5.61
C LEU A 58 4.93 9.90 -6.13
N ALA A 59 4.80 11.22 -5.94
CA ALA A 59 5.83 12.18 -6.33
C ALA A 59 6.90 12.29 -5.23
N ASN A 60 6.47 12.36 -3.98
CA ASN A 60 7.36 12.54 -2.83
C ASN A 60 7.64 11.24 -2.05
N CYS A 61 7.07 10.12 -2.50
CA CYS A 61 7.21 8.79 -1.90
C CYS A 61 6.95 8.78 -0.39
N LYS A 62 5.78 9.29 0.01
CA LYS A 62 5.40 9.41 1.43
C LYS A 62 3.92 9.10 1.66
N LEU A 63 3.62 8.57 2.84
CA LEU A 63 2.25 8.39 3.30
C LEU A 63 1.67 9.75 3.73
N VAL A 64 0.53 10.14 3.19
CA VAL A 64 -0.06 11.47 3.43
C VAL A 64 -1.25 11.40 4.39
N LYS A 65 -2.08 10.37 4.24
CA LYS A 65 -3.35 10.26 4.95
C LYS A 65 -3.71 8.82 5.22
N VAL A 66 -4.28 8.54 6.38
CA VAL A 66 -4.91 7.26 6.75
C VAL A 66 -6.25 7.55 7.42
N TRP A 67 -7.32 6.88 6.98
CA TRP A 67 -8.67 7.17 7.46
C TRP A 67 -9.60 5.95 7.38
N LYS A 68 -10.69 6.02 8.14
CA LYS A 68 -11.85 5.13 8.00
C LYS A 68 -12.91 5.82 7.15
N GLY A 69 -13.45 5.14 6.15
CA GLY A 69 -14.46 5.70 5.24
C GLY A 69 -14.24 5.24 3.81
N GLY A 70 -14.08 6.20 2.89
CA GLY A 70 -13.88 5.88 1.47
C GLY A 70 -13.47 7.06 0.62
N VAL A 71 -13.67 6.91 -0.69
CA VAL A 71 -13.40 7.94 -1.72
C VAL A 71 -14.59 8.05 -2.66
N THR A 72 -15.01 9.28 -2.90
CA THR A 72 -15.95 9.63 -3.95
C THR A 72 -15.16 9.77 -5.26
N LEU A 73 -15.34 8.82 -6.19
CA LEU A 73 -14.66 8.82 -7.50
C LEU A 73 -15.44 9.64 -8.51
N GLU A 74 -15.26 10.95 -8.45
CA GLU A 74 -15.81 11.88 -9.45
C GLU A 74 -14.70 12.57 -10.24
N GLY A 75 -15.08 13.15 -11.37
CA GLY A 75 -14.19 13.97 -12.19
C GLY A 75 -14.06 13.48 -13.63
N ALA A 76 -13.21 14.14 -14.41
CA ALA A 76 -13.10 13.89 -15.85
C ALA A 76 -12.80 12.42 -16.20
N ALA A 77 -12.03 11.72 -15.37
CA ALA A 77 -11.66 10.32 -15.60
C ALA A 77 -12.73 9.29 -15.16
N TYR A 78 -13.73 9.71 -14.37
CA TYR A 78 -14.70 8.80 -13.74
C TYR A 78 -16.15 9.08 -14.14
N THR A 79 -16.51 10.36 -14.30
CA THR A 79 -17.90 10.80 -14.52
C THR A 79 -18.02 11.92 -15.55
N ASP A 80 -16.98 12.20 -16.35
CA ASP A 80 -16.89 13.29 -17.34
C ASP A 80 -17.14 14.72 -16.80
N LYS A 81 -17.18 14.89 -15.48
CA LYS A 81 -17.35 16.20 -14.82
C LYS A 81 -16.01 16.93 -14.77
N LYS A 82 -15.85 17.98 -15.57
CA LYS A 82 -14.55 18.68 -15.78
C LYS A 82 -13.99 19.42 -14.55
N ASN A 83 -14.82 19.75 -13.56
CA ASN A 83 -14.44 20.59 -12.42
C ASN A 83 -14.55 19.89 -11.07
N VAL A 84 -14.81 18.57 -11.06
CA VAL A 84 -14.88 17.77 -9.85
C VAL A 84 -13.65 16.88 -9.81
N GLN A 85 -13.12 16.63 -8.61
CA GLN A 85 -11.97 15.75 -8.38
C GLN A 85 -12.33 14.72 -7.32
N PRO A 86 -11.64 13.57 -7.27
CA PRO A 86 -11.87 12.58 -6.23
C PRO A 86 -11.62 13.14 -4.84
N GLU A 87 -12.54 12.87 -3.93
CA GLU A 87 -12.50 13.37 -2.56
C GLU A 87 -12.64 12.23 -1.57
N SER A 88 -11.81 12.23 -0.53
CA SER A 88 -11.93 11.28 0.57
C SER A 88 -12.97 11.75 1.57
N TRP A 89 -13.68 10.79 2.17
CA TRP A 89 -14.68 11.04 3.20
C TRP A 89 -14.51 10.08 4.38
N GLY A 90 -15.03 10.48 5.53
CA GLY A 90 -14.99 9.71 6.78
C GLY A 90 -14.06 10.31 7.83
N THR A 91 -13.55 9.47 8.74
CA THR A 91 -12.80 9.90 9.92
C THR A 91 -11.31 9.68 9.70
N PRO A 92 -10.49 10.75 9.66
CA PRO A 92 -9.05 10.62 9.58
C PRO A 92 -8.49 10.03 10.89
N TYR A 93 -7.62 9.04 10.76
CA TYR A 93 -6.74 8.62 11.84
C TYR A 93 -5.45 9.44 11.84
N ALA A 94 -4.96 9.77 10.65
CA ALA A 94 -3.80 10.62 10.46
C ALA A 94 -3.95 11.43 9.16
N THR A 95 -3.73 12.74 9.27
CA THR A 95 -3.64 13.70 8.16
C THR A 95 -2.37 14.53 8.34
N ASP A 96 -1.84 15.08 7.26
CA ASP A 96 -0.63 15.92 7.27
C ASP A 96 0.55 15.25 8.01
N ILE A 97 0.70 13.94 7.79
CA ILE A 97 1.75 13.13 8.39
C ILE A 97 3.09 13.79 8.10
N GLN A 98 3.80 14.19 9.16
CA GLN A 98 5.11 14.85 9.06
C GLN A 98 6.21 13.82 8.83
N ASN A 99 6.08 13.01 7.78
CA ASN A 99 7.10 12.09 7.33
C ASN A 99 7.98 12.76 6.27
N LYS A 100 9.23 13.03 6.64
CA LYS A 100 10.24 13.57 5.73
C LYS A 100 11.42 12.62 5.69
N TRP A 101 11.88 12.34 4.48
CA TRP A 101 13.12 11.62 4.28
C TRP A 101 14.29 12.51 4.66
N THR A 102 15.25 11.93 5.39
CA THR A 102 16.53 12.55 5.71
C THR A 102 17.63 11.54 5.43
N VAL A 103 18.76 12.00 4.92
CA VAL A 103 19.90 11.17 4.59
C VAL A 103 21.13 11.73 5.28
N THR A 104 21.93 10.83 5.86
CA THR A 104 23.21 11.15 6.48
C THR A 104 24.27 10.29 5.82
N LEU A 105 25.31 10.91 5.25
CA LEU A 105 26.45 10.25 4.64
C LEU A 105 27.71 10.65 5.43
N ASN A 106 28.43 9.67 5.98
CA ASN A 106 29.60 9.90 6.84
C ASN A 106 29.32 10.90 7.98
N ASP A 107 28.22 10.68 8.71
CA ASP A 107 27.76 11.52 9.84
C ASP A 107 27.42 12.98 9.49
N LYS A 108 27.31 13.31 8.20
CA LYS A 108 26.91 14.64 7.72
C LYS A 108 25.60 14.56 6.94
N PRO A 109 24.68 15.54 7.09
CA PRO A 109 23.49 15.62 6.25
C PRO A 109 23.87 15.63 4.77
N ASP A 110 23.19 14.82 3.97
CA ASP A 110 23.38 14.77 2.51
C ASP A 110 22.13 15.25 1.78
N SER A 111 22.33 15.89 0.63
CA SER A 111 21.24 16.17 -0.30
C SER A 111 20.90 14.90 -1.09
N PHE A 112 19.61 14.65 -1.33
CA PHE A 112 19.17 13.46 -2.06
C PHE A 112 18.00 13.79 -2.99
N THR A 113 17.79 12.90 -3.96
CA THR A 113 16.56 12.86 -4.77
C THR A 113 15.81 11.58 -4.48
N ILE A 114 14.51 11.68 -4.23
CA ILE A 114 13.65 10.50 -4.11
C ILE A 114 12.93 10.24 -5.44
N VAL A 115 12.99 8.99 -5.90
CA VAL A 115 12.44 8.56 -7.19
C VAL A 115 11.48 7.43 -6.96
N ASN A 116 10.22 7.63 -7.35
CA ASN A 116 9.23 6.57 -7.40
C ASN A 116 9.56 5.55 -8.49
N LYS A 117 9.60 4.27 -8.13
CA LYS A 117 9.86 3.13 -9.02
C LYS A 117 8.60 2.31 -9.29
N GLY A 118 7.43 2.82 -8.89
CA GLY A 118 6.13 2.19 -9.09
C GLY A 118 5.71 1.35 -7.89
N TYR A 119 4.70 0.52 -8.10
CA TYR A 119 4.20 -0.42 -7.11
C TYR A 119 3.77 -1.71 -7.81
N ARG A 120 3.80 -2.82 -7.07
CA ARG A 120 3.33 -4.12 -7.54
C ARG A 120 2.41 -4.76 -6.52
N PHE A 121 1.63 -5.73 -6.97
CA PHE A 121 0.87 -6.61 -6.09
C PHE A 121 1.62 -7.92 -5.90
N GLU A 122 1.73 -8.37 -4.66
CA GLU A 122 2.37 -9.62 -4.27
C GLU A 122 1.62 -10.19 -3.07
N ASN A 123 1.19 -11.45 -3.15
CA ASN A 123 0.46 -12.14 -2.08
C ASN A 123 -0.73 -11.34 -1.52
N ASN A 124 -1.53 -10.73 -2.40
CA ASN A 124 -2.67 -9.86 -2.07
C ASN A 124 -2.32 -8.60 -1.24
N GLN A 125 -1.05 -8.18 -1.29
CA GLN A 125 -0.52 -6.95 -0.69
C GLN A 125 0.01 -6.01 -1.79
N VAL A 126 0.21 -4.75 -1.44
CA VAL A 126 0.83 -3.75 -2.32
C VAL A 126 2.24 -3.46 -1.83
N VAL A 127 3.21 -3.55 -2.73
CA VAL A 127 4.60 -3.24 -2.46
C VAL A 127 4.94 -1.94 -3.19
N LEU A 128 5.36 -0.93 -2.43
CA LEU A 128 5.72 0.40 -2.94
C LEU A 128 7.23 0.47 -3.17
N HIS A 129 7.65 0.74 -4.40
CA HIS A 129 9.07 0.85 -4.75
C HIS A 129 9.48 2.30 -4.91
N HIS A 130 10.57 2.67 -4.26
CA HIS A 130 11.23 3.95 -4.42
C HIS A 130 12.74 3.78 -4.30
N ALA A 131 13.48 4.75 -4.82
CA ALA A 131 14.92 4.85 -4.68
C ALA A 131 15.26 6.21 -4.08
N ILE A 132 16.26 6.24 -3.21
CA ILE A 132 16.92 7.47 -2.76
C ILE A 132 18.25 7.51 -3.49
N ILE A 133 18.46 8.56 -4.28
CA ILE A 133 19.71 8.80 -5.01
C ILE A 133 20.47 9.85 -4.22
N LEU A 134 21.70 9.49 -3.81
CA LEU A 134 22.57 10.34 -3.02
C LEU A 134 23.17 11.47 -3.85
N SER A 135 23.80 12.45 -3.20
CA SER A 135 24.54 13.50 -3.93
C SER A 135 25.73 12.95 -4.72
N SER A 136 26.29 11.81 -4.30
CA SER A 136 27.32 11.07 -5.02
C SER A 136 26.82 10.42 -6.32
N GLN A 137 25.52 10.46 -6.59
CA GLN A 137 24.83 9.79 -7.71
C GLN A 137 24.79 8.25 -7.61
N ASP A 138 25.02 7.73 -6.41
CA ASP A 138 24.82 6.31 -6.06
C ASP A 138 23.40 6.02 -5.54
#